data_AF-A0A934D008-F1
#
_entry.id   AF-A0A934D008-F1
#
_cell.length_a   1.000
_cell.length_b   1.000
_cell.length_c   1.000
_cell.angle_alpha   90.00
_cell.angle_beta   90.00
_cell.angle_gamma   90.00
#
_symmetry.space_group_name_H-M   'P 1'
#
loop_
_entity.id
_entity.type
_entity.pdbx_description
1 polymer ?
#
loop_
_entity_poly.entity_id
_entity_poly.type
_entity_poly.pdbx_seq_one_letter_code
_entity_poly.pdbx_strand_id
1 'polypeptide(L)' 'MSPKKKTAAPKKSAPMKFEAKPQSPDEMTAEVIEFITAIDAYKRQHARPFPNWSEILEVVKGLGYARR' A
#
# COMPACT_ATOMS: atom_id res chain seq x y z
N MET A 1 -49.90 17.15 1.16
CA MET A 1 -49.21 16.68 2.38
C MET A 1 -48.14 15.66 2.00
N SER A 2 -46.89 16.09 2.14
CA SER A 2 -45.59 15.37 2.26
C SER A 2 -45.37 13.99 1.59
N PRO A 3 -44.41 13.87 0.66
CA PRO A 3 -43.83 12.57 0.33
C PRO A 3 -42.81 12.13 1.40
N LYS A 4 -43.00 10.92 1.93
CA LYS A 4 -42.20 10.31 2.99
C LYS A 4 -40.83 9.91 2.42
N LYS A 5 -39.77 10.65 2.80
CA LYS A 5 -38.36 10.30 2.56
C LYS A 5 -38.09 8.89 3.11
N LYS A 6 -37.77 7.91 2.26
CA LYS A 6 -37.08 6.69 2.66
C LYS A 6 -35.58 6.91 2.45
N THR A 7 -34.87 6.87 3.56
CA THR A 7 -33.41 6.95 3.69
C THR A 7 -32.74 5.83 2.89
N ALA A 8 -31.83 6.21 1.97
CA ALA A 8 -30.94 5.28 1.30
C ALA A 8 -29.85 4.84 2.29
N ALA A 9 -29.78 3.53 2.56
CA ALA A 9 -28.72 2.91 3.36
C ALA A 9 -27.33 3.12 2.70
N PRO A 10 -26.24 3.24 3.47
CA PRO A 10 -24.91 3.43 2.91
C PRO A 10 -24.51 2.16 2.15
N LYS A 11 -24.23 2.32 0.86
CA LYS A 11 -23.68 1.25 0.02
C LYS A 11 -22.34 0.83 0.64
N LYS A 12 -22.23 -0.44 1.06
CA LYS A 12 -20.97 -1.09 1.42
C LYS A 12 -20.01 -0.90 0.25
N SER A 13 -19.03 -0.02 0.41
CA SER A 13 -17.94 0.16 -0.53
C SER A 13 -17.18 -1.16 -0.61
N ALA A 14 -17.32 -1.85 -1.74
CA ALA A 14 -16.52 -3.02 -2.07
C ALA A 14 -15.03 -2.67 -1.90
N PRO A 15 -14.17 -3.63 -1.51
CA PRO A 15 -12.74 -3.37 -1.44
C PRO A 15 -12.29 -2.94 -2.84
N MET A 16 -11.80 -1.70 -2.96
CA MET A 16 -11.09 -1.23 -4.15
C MET A 16 -9.96 -2.22 -4.38
N LYS A 17 -10.13 -3.07 -5.40
CA LYS A 17 -9.07 -3.91 -5.92
C LYS A 17 -8.03 -2.95 -6.45
N PHE A 18 -6.93 -2.77 -5.71
CA PHE A 18 -5.74 -2.14 -6.23
C PHE A 18 -5.26 -3.04 -7.36
N GLU A 19 -5.68 -2.73 -8.60
CA GLU A 19 -5.11 -3.31 -9.80
C GLU A 19 -3.71 -2.72 -9.94
N ALA A 20 -2.79 -3.22 -9.12
CA ALA A 20 -1.38 -3.03 -9.33
C ALA A 20 -1.07 -3.67 -10.68
N LYS A 21 -1.10 -2.86 -11.75
CA LYS A 21 -0.61 -3.28 -13.05
C LYS A 21 0.81 -3.80 -12.80
N PRO A 22 1.10 -5.09 -13.04
CA PRO A 22 2.45 -5.60 -12.86
C PRO A 22 3.30 -4.79 -13.84
N GLN A 23 4.13 -3.88 -13.32
CA GLN A 23 5.16 -3.29 -14.14
C GLN A 23 6.04 -4.47 -14.57
N SER A 24 6.25 -4.61 -15.86
CA SER A 24 7.07 -5.70 -16.37
C SER A 24 8.44 -5.63 -15.66
N PRO A 25 9.13 -6.75 -15.39
CA PRO A 25 10.44 -6.70 -14.73
C PRO A 25 11.43 -5.78 -15.47
N ASP A 26 11.29 -5.65 -16.79
CA ASP A 26 12.04 -4.71 -17.64
C ASP A 26 11.68 -3.22 -17.47
N GLU A 27 10.53 -2.91 -16.86
CA GLU A 27 10.05 -1.53 -16.59
C GLU A 27 10.33 -1.09 -15.14
N MET A 28 10.85 -1.98 -14.27
CA MET A 28 11.18 -1.64 -12.89
C MET A 28 12.57 -0.98 -12.82
N THR A 29 12.63 0.25 -12.30
CA THR A 29 13.93 0.87 -11.98
C THR A 29 14.63 0.09 -10.86
N ALA A 30 15.96 0.17 -10.80
CA ALA A 30 16.74 -0.48 -9.74
C ALA A 30 16.25 -0.09 -8.33
N GLU A 31 15.88 1.18 -8.13
CA GLU A 31 15.31 1.69 -6.88
C GLU A 31 14.01 0.98 -6.48
N VAL A 32 13.14 0.66 -7.44
CA VAL A 32 11.89 -0.07 -7.18
C VAL A 32 12.19 -1.50 -6.75
N ILE A 33 13.16 -2.16 -7.38
CA ILE A 33 13.58 -3.53 -7.03
C ILE A 33 14.18 -3.56 -5.62
N GLU A 34 15.02 -2.59 -5.28
CA GLU A 34 15.61 -2.44 -3.95
C GLU A 34 14.52 -2.20 -2.89
N PHE A 35 13.55 -1.32 -3.17
CA PHE A 35 12.43 -1.07 -2.28
C PHE A 35 11.57 -2.33 -2.04
N ILE A 36 11.19 -3.04 -3.10
CA ILE A 36 10.40 -4.28 -2.99
C ILE A 36 11.16 -5.33 -2.17
N THR A 37 12.45 -5.48 -2.43
CA THR A 37 13.31 -6.44 -1.72
C THR A 37 13.43 -6.10 -0.23
N ALA A 38 13.61 -4.82 0.10
CA ALA A 38 13.69 -4.35 1.48
C ALA A 38 12.37 -4.56 2.24
N ILE A 39 11.23 -4.33 1.58
CA ILE A 39 9.91 -4.60 2.14
C ILE A 39 9.67 -6.10 2.35
N ASP A 40 10.11 -6.96 1.41
CA ASP A 40 9.99 -8.41 1.60
C ASP A 40 10.84 -8.91 2.78
N ALA A 41 12.07 -8.40 2.91
CA ALA A 41 12.92 -8.69 4.06
C ALA A 41 12.25 -8.27 5.38
N TYR A 42 11.66 -7.06 5.42
CA TYR A 42 10.92 -6.58 6.59
C TYR A 42 9.77 -7.53 6.97
N LYS A 43 8.95 -7.92 5.98
CA LYS A 43 7.82 -8.84 6.20
C LYS A 43 8.25 -10.19 6.77
N ARG A 44 9.37 -10.74 6.28
CA ARG A 44 9.92 -12.02 6.76
C ARG A 44 10.43 -11.92 8.20
N GLN A 45 11.11 -10.83 8.55
CA GLN A 45 11.65 -10.62 9.89
C GLN A 45 10.55 -10.41 10.94
N HIS A 46 9.51 -9.65 10.59
CA HIS A 46 8.45 -9.25 11.51
C HIS A 46 7.23 -10.18 11.49
N ALA A 47 7.24 -11.21 10.64
CA ALA A 47 6.13 -12.16 10.42
C ALA A 47 4.77 -11.47 10.21
N ARG A 48 4.78 -10.24 9.67
CA ARG A 48 3.60 -9.39 9.52
C ARG A 48 3.32 -9.20 8.03
N PRO A 49 2.11 -9.53 7.55
CA PRO A 49 1.78 -9.42 6.13
C PRO A 49 1.68 -7.97 5.66
N PHE A 50 1.35 -7.03 6.56
CA PHE A 50 1.21 -5.61 6.27
C PHE A 50 2.01 -4.77 7.27
N PRO A 51 3.14 -4.18 6.84
CA PRO A 51 3.81 -3.15 7.64
C PRO A 51 2.92 -1.90 7.76
N ASN A 52 3.03 -1.20 8.87
CA ASN A 52 2.44 0.11 9.09
C ASN A 52 3.28 1.22 8.45
N TRP A 53 2.73 2.42 8.33
CA TRP A 53 3.42 3.53 7.66
C TRP A 53 4.70 3.98 8.39
N SER A 54 4.79 3.82 9.70
CA SER A 54 6.03 4.08 10.45
C SER A 54 7.11 3.05 10.12
N GLU A 55 6.76 1.77 10.04
CA GLU A 55 7.67 0.68 9.67
C GLU A 55 8.19 0.86 8.23
N ILE A 56 7.31 1.24 7.30
CA ILE A 56 7.70 1.57 5.93
C ILE A 56 8.70 2.73 5.90
N LEU A 57 8.48 3.77 6.71
CA LEU A 57 9.42 4.88 6.81
C LEU A 57 10.78 4.45 7.37
N GLU A 58 10.84 3.49 8.29
CA GLU A 58 12.10 2.93 8.77
C GLU A 58 12.85 2.17 7.68
N VAL A 59 12.16 1.33 6.91
CA VAL A 59 12.74 0.62 5.76
C VAL A 59 13.30 1.61 4.74
N VAL A 60 12.51 2.63 4.37
CA VAL A 60 12.89 3.63 3.37
C VAL A 60 14.05 4.52 3.87
N LYS A 61 14.10 4.86 5.16
CA LYS A 61 15.27 5.52 5.78
C LYS A 61 16.51 4.64 5.75
N GLY A 62 16.36 3.33 5.96
CA GLY A 62 17.45 2.36 5.83
C GLY A 62 18.05 2.30 4.42
N LEU A 63 17.23 2.57 3.40
CA LEU A 63 17.67 2.71 2.00
C LEU A 63 18.33 4.07 1.69
N GLY A 64 18.48 4.96 2.67
CA GLY A 64 19.11 6.26 2.48
C GLY A 64 18.15 7.38 2.08
N TYR A 65 16.83 7.17 2.19
CA TYR A 65 15.86 8.25 2.01
C TYR A 65 16.01 9.29 3.13
N ALA A 66 16.55 10.45 2.76
CA ALA A 66 16.60 11.63 3.62
C ALA A 66 15.52 12.62 3.18
N ARG A 67 14.78 13.17 4.15
CA ARG A 67 13.91 14.32 3.88
C ARG A 67 14.80 15.55 3.71
N ARG A 68 14.78 16.16 2.53
CA ARG A 68 15.43 17.43 2.24
C ARG A 68 14.43 18.58 2.29
#